data_AF-K7ZI12-F1
#
_entry.id   AF-K7ZI12-F1
#
_cell.length_a   1.000
_cell.length_b   1.000
_cell.length_c   1.000
_cell.angle_alpha   90.00
_cell.angle_beta   90.00
_cell.angle_gamma   90.00
#
_symmetry.space_group_name_H-M   'P 1'
#
loop_
_entity.id
_entity.type
_entity.pdbx_description
1 polymer ?
#
loop_
_entity_poly.entity_id
_entity_poly.type
_entity_poly.pdbx_seq_one_letter_code
_entity_poly.pdbx_strand_id
1 'polypeptide(L)'
;VISFGVPVEKLEENPDSELGENTSVEFCGGTHLKRSGHIVDIVISSEEAIAKGIRRIVALTGPEALKAIKKAELFEKEILKLTESINSGGEHSKFYVKHIVDLSEEIARANISHVKKDQMRNCLKNLKKMLDDKERAAKNAVSQTVIEKAKEICNAHPNKLIIVEQLEAYNNTKALDAALKQVRLLNPDSSAMFVSVDADSKKIFCLTSVPKTA
;
A
#
# COMPACT_ATOMS: atom_id res chain seq x y z
N VAL A 1 37.16 -26.00 -6.79
CA VAL A 1 36.46 -26.45 -5.56
C VAL A 1 37.30 -25.98 -4.37
N ILE A 2 36.68 -25.43 -3.33
CA ILE A 2 37.30 -25.10 -2.05
C ILE A 2 36.59 -25.94 -1.00
N SER A 3 37.32 -26.57 -0.09
CA SER A 3 36.76 -27.34 1.01
C SER A 3 37.42 -26.92 2.32
N PHE A 4 36.62 -26.59 3.33
CA PHE A 4 37.11 -26.23 4.66
C PHE A 4 37.05 -27.44 5.60
N GLY A 5 38.20 -27.83 6.15
CA GLY A 5 38.33 -28.91 7.13
C GLY A 5 38.67 -30.28 6.54
N VAL A 6 38.36 -30.52 5.26
CA VAL A 6 38.73 -31.75 4.55
C VAL A 6 39.44 -31.39 3.23
N PRO A 7 40.64 -31.95 2.93
CA PRO A 7 41.30 -31.74 1.65
C PRO A 7 40.42 -32.18 0.47
N VAL A 8 40.48 -31.44 -0.64
CA VAL A 8 39.65 -31.71 -1.82
C VAL A 8 39.95 -33.10 -2.39
N GLU A 9 41.21 -33.52 -2.32
CA GLU A 9 41.69 -34.82 -2.81
C GLU A 9 40.95 -35.98 -2.12
N LYS A 10 40.65 -35.85 -0.81
CA LYS A 10 39.89 -36.87 -0.06
C LYS A 10 38.43 -36.94 -0.47
N LEU A 11 37.85 -35.82 -0.89
CA LEU A 11 36.47 -35.78 -1.40
C LEU A 11 36.41 -36.42 -2.80
N GLU A 12 37.46 -36.25 -3.60
CA GLU A 12 37.57 -36.84 -4.94
C GLU A 12 37.80 -38.36 -4.89
N GLU A 13 38.59 -38.86 -3.93
CA GLU A 13 38.85 -40.29 -3.74
C GLU A 13 37.58 -41.08 -3.39
N ASN A 14 36.63 -40.48 -2.67
CA ASN A 14 35.36 -41.11 -2.32
C ASN A 14 34.18 -40.11 -2.34
N PRO A 15 33.61 -39.86 -3.53
CA PRO A 15 32.54 -38.87 -3.72
C PRO A 15 31.23 -39.19 -2.99
N ASP A 16 30.97 -40.48 -2.74
CA ASP A 16 29.74 -40.96 -2.08
C ASP A 16 29.84 -40.93 -0.54
N SER A 17 30.95 -40.43 0.02
CA SER A 17 31.11 -40.33 1.46
C SER A 17 30.32 -39.15 2.06
N GLU A 18 29.91 -39.29 3.33
CA GLU A 18 29.24 -38.22 4.07
C GLU A 18 30.14 -36.99 4.34
N LEU A 19 31.43 -37.05 3.98
CA LEU A 19 32.38 -35.95 4.22
C LEU A 19 31.99 -34.68 3.45
N GLY A 20 31.47 -34.83 2.23
CA GLY A 20 31.05 -33.67 1.43
C GLY A 20 29.82 -32.97 1.99
N GLU A 21 28.89 -33.72 2.59
CA GLU A 21 27.68 -33.19 3.21
C GLU A 21 27.95 -32.58 4.58
N ASN A 22 28.87 -33.17 5.35
CA ASN A 22 29.21 -32.74 6.70
C ASN A 22 30.27 -31.62 6.75
N THR A 23 30.76 -31.15 5.59
CA THR A 23 31.76 -30.09 5.51
C THR A 23 31.33 -28.97 4.58
N SER A 24 31.93 -27.79 4.75
CA SER A 24 31.65 -26.66 3.87
C SER A 24 32.48 -26.80 2.59
N VAL A 25 31.86 -27.35 1.55
CA VAL A 25 32.45 -27.52 0.21
C VAL A 25 31.81 -26.52 -0.75
N GLU A 26 32.64 -25.70 -1.38
CA GLU A 26 32.24 -24.67 -2.35
C GLU A 26 32.80 -24.98 -3.74
N PHE A 27 31.96 -24.91 -4.77
CA PHE A 27 32.41 -24.84 -6.15
C PHE A 27 32.40 -23.38 -6.63
N CYS A 28 33.51 -22.68 -6.47
CA CYS A 28 33.66 -21.31 -6.98
C CYS A 28 33.77 -21.34 -8.51
N GLY A 29 32.79 -20.76 -9.22
CA GLY A 29 32.70 -20.75 -10.70
C GLY A 29 33.70 -19.86 -11.43
N GLY A 30 34.86 -19.55 -10.84
CA GLY A 30 35.97 -18.88 -11.54
C GLY A 30 35.95 -17.34 -11.54
N THR A 31 35.16 -16.68 -10.70
CA THR A 31 35.26 -15.22 -10.49
C THR A 31 36.32 -14.90 -9.45
N HIS A 32 37.59 -15.08 -9.81
CA HIS A 32 38.71 -14.85 -8.92
C HIS A 32 38.85 -13.35 -8.60
N LEU A 33 38.57 -12.96 -7.37
CA LEU A 33 38.99 -11.68 -6.83
C LEU A 33 40.49 -11.75 -6.51
N LYS A 34 41.25 -10.69 -6.82
CA LYS A 34 42.68 -10.63 -6.47
C LYS A 34 42.92 -10.73 -4.95
N ARG A 35 41.97 -10.23 -4.15
CA ARG A 35 41.93 -10.32 -2.68
C ARG A 35 40.49 -10.10 -2.20
N SER A 36 40.13 -10.70 -1.07
CA SER A 36 38.78 -10.60 -0.46
C SER A 36 38.31 -9.16 -0.22
N GLY A 37 39.24 -8.24 0.06
CA GLY A 37 38.92 -6.82 0.23
C GLY A 37 38.29 -6.13 -0.98
N HIS A 38 38.32 -6.74 -2.18
CA HIS A 38 37.61 -6.22 -3.35
C HIS A 38 36.09 -6.39 -3.26
N ILE A 39 35.61 -7.26 -2.37
CA ILE A 39 34.18 -7.43 -2.10
C ILE A 39 33.61 -6.15 -1.49
N VAL A 40 34.35 -5.46 -0.62
CA VAL A 40 33.91 -4.26 0.12
C VAL A 40 32.68 -4.54 0.99
N ASP A 41 31.50 -4.53 0.38
CA ASP A 41 30.21 -4.83 1.00
C ASP A 41 29.50 -5.93 0.21
N ILE A 42 28.61 -6.66 0.87
CA ILE A 42 27.71 -7.64 0.24
C ILE A 42 26.27 -7.19 0.47
N VAL A 43 25.54 -6.94 -0.62
CA VAL A 43 24.13 -6.53 -0.56
C VAL A 43 23.29 -7.56 -1.30
N ILE A 44 22.49 -8.34 -0.57
CA ILE A 44 21.53 -9.27 -1.16
C ILE A 44 20.44 -8.46 -1.88
N SER A 45 20.36 -8.56 -3.21
CA SER A 45 19.40 -7.83 -4.04
C SER A 45 18.13 -8.62 -4.33
N SER A 46 18.21 -9.95 -4.34
CA SER A 46 17.04 -10.83 -4.51
C SER A 46 17.27 -12.22 -3.94
N GLU A 47 16.17 -12.88 -3.62
CA GLU A 47 16.11 -14.28 -3.25
C GLU A 47 14.90 -14.93 -3.94
N GLU A 48 15.11 -16.05 -4.62
CA GLU A 48 14.04 -16.80 -5.29
C GLU A 48 14.09 -18.29 -4.95
N ALA A 49 12.92 -18.94 -4.84
CA ALA A 49 12.84 -20.39 -4.74
C ALA A 49 12.97 -21.00 -6.13
N ILE A 50 13.87 -21.98 -6.29
CA ILE A 50 14.01 -22.74 -7.53
C ILE A 50 13.28 -24.08 -7.42
N ALA A 51 13.48 -24.78 -6.31
CA ALA A 51 12.90 -26.10 -6.04
C ALA A 51 12.73 -26.32 -4.53
N LYS A 52 12.14 -27.45 -4.14
CA LYS A 52 11.93 -27.79 -2.72
C LYS A 52 13.29 -27.84 -1.99
N GLY A 53 13.49 -26.90 -1.06
CA GLY A 53 14.74 -26.76 -0.31
C GLY A 53 15.88 -26.02 -1.03
N ILE A 54 15.67 -25.52 -2.25
CA ILE A 54 16.70 -24.84 -3.05
C ILE A 54 16.31 -23.37 -3.30
N ARG A 55 17.18 -22.46 -2.87
CA ARG A 55 17.02 -21.00 -3.01
C ARG A 55 18.18 -20.43 -3.82
N ARG A 56 17.91 -19.46 -4.70
CA ARG A 56 18.93 -18.65 -5.36
C ARG A 56 18.95 -17.27 -4.74
N ILE A 57 20.11 -16.86 -4.29
CA ILE A 57 20.37 -15.53 -3.78
C ILE A 57 21.24 -14.79 -4.79
N VAL A 58 20.84 -13.57 -5.14
CA VAL A 58 21.68 -12.66 -5.92
C VAL A 58 22.16 -11.58 -4.96
N ALA A 59 23.47 -11.37 -4.93
CA ALA A 59 24.09 -10.32 -4.14
C ALA A 59 24.99 -9.43 -4.99
N LEU A 60 25.05 -8.16 -4.63
CA LEU A 60 25.93 -7.15 -5.20
C LEU A 60 27.17 -7.03 -4.32
N THR A 61 28.31 -6.82 -4.95
CA THR A 61 29.58 -6.55 -4.26
C THR A 61 30.28 -5.32 -4.84
N GLY A 62 31.28 -4.82 -4.13
CA GLY A 62 32.17 -3.76 -4.59
C GLY A 62 31.42 -2.44 -4.85
N PRO A 63 31.75 -1.72 -5.93
CA PRO A 63 31.10 -0.44 -6.25
C PRO A 63 29.57 -0.52 -6.39
N GLU A 64 29.04 -1.64 -6.88
CA GLU A 64 27.59 -1.81 -7.06
C GLU A 64 26.86 -1.99 -5.71
N ALA A 65 27.50 -2.65 -4.73
CA ALA A 65 26.99 -2.71 -3.36
C ALA A 65 26.91 -1.31 -2.73
N LEU A 66 27.96 -0.50 -2.89
CA LEU A 66 27.98 0.88 -2.38
C LEU A 66 26.90 1.76 -3.02
N LYS A 67 26.67 1.62 -4.33
CA LYS A 67 25.56 2.31 -5.03
C LYS A 67 24.20 1.89 -4.48
N ALA A 68 24.01 0.60 -4.25
CA ALA A 68 22.78 0.04 -3.69
C ALA A 68 22.51 0.57 -2.26
N ILE A 69 23.53 0.64 -1.41
CA ILE A 69 23.42 1.19 -0.05
C ILE A 69 23.00 2.66 -0.10
N LYS A 70 23.72 3.48 -0.87
CA LYS A 70 23.40 4.92 -1.02
C LYS A 70 22.00 5.14 -1.58
N LYS A 71 21.58 4.33 -2.56
CA LYS A 71 20.22 4.43 -3.12
C LYS A 71 19.15 4.08 -2.08
N ALA A 72 19.38 3.07 -1.24
CA ALA A 72 18.47 2.74 -0.15
C ALA A 72 18.36 3.89 0.88
N GLU A 73 19.49 4.52 1.25
CA GLU A 73 19.48 5.68 2.16
C GLU A 73 18.69 6.87 1.60
N LEU A 74 18.74 7.09 0.28
CA LEU A 74 17.95 8.14 -0.36
C LEU A 74 16.45 7.88 -0.23
N PHE A 75 16.01 6.63 -0.48
CA PHE A 75 14.61 6.25 -0.29
C PHE A 75 14.18 6.34 1.16
N GLU A 76 15.00 5.89 2.11
CA GLU A 76 14.71 6.02 3.55
C GLU A 76 14.49 7.49 3.94
N LYS A 77 15.34 8.40 3.46
CA LYS A 77 15.18 9.85 3.68
C LYS A 77 13.91 10.41 3.05
N GLU A 78 13.55 9.96 1.85
CA GLU A 78 12.32 10.40 1.18
C GLU A 78 11.07 9.92 1.92
N ILE A 79 11.05 8.66 2.37
CA ILE A 79 9.95 8.10 3.18
C ILE A 79 9.79 8.87 4.50
N LEU A 80 10.89 9.23 5.17
CA LEU A 80 10.85 10.03 6.39
C LEU A 80 10.21 11.41 6.14
N LYS A 81 10.67 12.13 5.11
CA LYS A 81 10.09 13.44 4.73
C LYS A 81 8.61 13.34 4.39
N LEU A 82 8.23 12.29 3.67
CA LEU A 82 6.83 12.05 3.30
C LEU A 82 5.97 11.79 4.55
N THR A 83 6.49 10.99 5.48
CA THR A 83 5.83 10.70 6.77
C THR A 83 5.62 11.97 7.59
N GLU A 84 6.64 12.83 7.69
CA GLU A 84 6.55 14.12 8.39
C GLU A 84 5.51 15.03 7.74
N SER A 85 5.50 15.11 6.40
CA SER A 85 4.56 15.94 5.63
C SER A 85 3.10 15.47 5.76
N ILE A 86 2.89 14.15 5.89
CA ILE A 86 1.57 13.58 6.13
C ILE A 86 1.11 13.89 7.57
N ASN A 87 2.02 13.79 8.54
CA ASN A 87 1.70 14.02 9.95
C ASN A 87 1.44 15.50 10.27
N SER A 88 2.03 16.43 9.53
CA SER A 88 1.79 17.88 9.69
C SER A 88 0.45 18.35 9.14
N GLY A 89 -0.40 17.45 8.63
CA GLY A 89 -1.80 17.75 8.33
C GLY A 89 -2.05 18.36 6.94
N GLY A 90 -1.21 18.06 5.95
CA GLY A 90 -1.47 18.54 4.58
C GLY A 90 -2.82 18.06 4.03
N GLU A 91 -3.64 18.99 3.53
CA GLU A 91 -4.99 18.73 2.96
C GLU A 91 -4.97 17.85 1.69
N HIS A 92 -3.79 17.53 1.14
CA HIS A 92 -3.64 16.84 -0.13
C HIS A 92 -3.54 15.31 0.00
N SER A 93 -4.51 14.66 0.68
CA SER A 93 -4.50 13.19 0.87
C SER A 93 -4.33 12.42 -0.45
N LYS A 94 -5.01 12.83 -1.53
CA LYS A 94 -4.88 12.21 -2.86
C LYS A 94 -3.48 12.34 -3.47
N PHE A 95 -2.82 13.48 -3.26
CA PHE A 95 -1.45 13.69 -3.72
C PHE A 95 -0.48 12.75 -3.00
N TYR A 96 -0.59 12.67 -1.67
CA TYR A 96 0.24 11.77 -0.87
C TYR A 96 0.00 10.30 -1.22
N VAL A 97 -1.25 9.88 -1.40
CA VAL A 97 -1.56 8.50 -1.84
C VAL A 97 -0.91 8.20 -3.18
N LYS A 98 -0.95 9.12 -4.14
CA LYS A 98 -0.27 8.95 -5.44
C LYS A 98 1.25 8.85 -5.26
N HIS A 99 1.86 9.77 -4.52
CA HIS A 99 3.31 9.77 -4.27
C HIS A 99 3.77 8.49 -3.56
N ILE A 100 2.99 7.98 -2.60
CA ILE A 100 3.26 6.69 -1.93
C ILE A 100 3.25 5.53 -2.94
N VAL A 101 2.28 5.49 -3.85
CA VAL A 101 2.18 4.44 -4.89
C VAL A 101 3.37 4.50 -5.83
N ASP A 102 3.67 5.70 -6.37
CA ASP A 102 4.78 5.92 -7.30
C ASP A 102 6.12 5.52 -6.65
N LEU A 103 6.37 5.94 -5.41
CA LEU A 103 7.58 5.61 -4.66
C LEU A 103 7.68 4.11 -4.35
N SER A 104 6.56 3.44 -4.06
CA SER A 104 6.52 2.00 -3.81
C SER A 104 6.90 1.19 -5.06
N GLU A 105 6.48 1.64 -6.25
CA GLU A 105 6.86 1.06 -7.53
C GLU A 105 8.35 1.29 -7.85
N GLU A 106 8.85 2.49 -7.58
CA GLU A 106 10.27 2.81 -7.78
C GLU A 106 11.17 1.92 -6.91
N ILE A 107 10.83 1.78 -5.62
CA ILE A 107 11.53 0.90 -4.68
C ILE A 107 11.46 -0.57 -5.13
N ALA A 108 10.33 -1.00 -5.71
CA ALA A 108 10.17 -2.36 -6.23
C ALA A 108 11.23 -2.70 -7.28
N ARG A 109 11.46 -1.76 -8.22
CA ARG A 109 12.37 -1.90 -9.35
C ARG A 109 13.83 -1.61 -8.99
N ALA A 110 14.10 -1.02 -7.83
CA ALA A 110 15.44 -0.64 -7.43
C ALA A 110 16.33 -1.87 -7.14
N ASN A 111 17.58 -1.82 -7.61
CA ASN A 111 18.60 -2.81 -7.29
C ASN A 111 19.26 -2.43 -5.95
N ILE A 112 18.59 -2.75 -4.85
CA ILE A 112 18.97 -2.44 -3.46
C ILE A 112 18.77 -3.67 -2.57
N SER A 113 19.15 -3.58 -1.30
CA SER A 113 18.93 -4.66 -0.32
C SER A 113 17.49 -5.17 -0.35
N HIS A 114 17.32 -6.47 -0.53
CA HIS A 114 16.03 -7.16 -0.56
C HIS A 114 15.24 -6.94 0.73
N VAL A 115 15.92 -7.01 1.88
CA VAL A 115 15.31 -6.79 3.20
C VAL A 115 14.86 -5.33 3.34
N LYS A 116 15.72 -4.37 2.98
CA LYS A 116 15.35 -2.95 3.04
C LYS A 116 14.18 -2.62 2.11
N LYS A 117 14.15 -3.21 0.91
CA LYS A 117 13.06 -3.07 -0.06
C LYS A 117 11.72 -3.48 0.56
N ASP A 118 11.67 -4.64 1.21
CA ASP A 118 10.45 -5.13 1.86
C ASP A 118 10.04 -4.24 3.04
N GLN A 119 10.99 -3.85 3.90
CA GLN A 119 10.75 -2.93 5.02
C GLN A 119 10.15 -1.59 4.57
N MET A 120 10.75 -0.96 3.55
CA MET A 120 10.28 0.32 3.02
C MET A 120 8.89 0.19 2.37
N ARG A 121 8.65 -0.87 1.61
CA ARG A 121 7.31 -1.12 1.02
C ARG A 121 6.25 -1.36 2.08
N ASN A 122 6.59 -2.06 3.16
CA ASN A 122 5.69 -2.26 4.30
C ASN A 122 5.41 -0.94 5.04
N CYS A 123 6.42 -0.08 5.21
CA CYS A 123 6.23 1.27 5.75
C CYS A 123 5.25 2.09 4.90
N LEU A 124 5.49 2.17 3.58
CA LEU A 124 4.63 2.86 2.63
C LEU A 124 3.20 2.30 2.60
N LYS A 125 3.05 0.97 2.66
CA LYS A 125 1.74 0.31 2.75
C LYS A 125 0.96 0.73 4.00
N ASN A 126 1.65 0.82 5.14
CA ASN A 126 1.03 1.26 6.39
C ASN A 126 0.64 2.74 6.35
N LEU A 127 1.49 3.60 5.79
CA LEU A 127 1.17 5.02 5.58
C LEU A 127 -0.05 5.20 4.68
N LYS A 128 -0.11 4.47 3.56
CA LYS A 128 -1.28 4.49 2.67
C LYS A 128 -2.54 4.05 3.41
N LYS A 129 -2.45 2.95 4.18
CA LYS A 129 -3.59 2.44 4.96
C LYS A 129 -4.11 3.48 5.95
N MET A 130 -3.21 4.18 6.65
CA MET A 130 -3.61 5.26 7.57
C MET A 130 -4.37 6.38 6.85
N LEU A 131 -3.97 6.77 5.64
CA LEU A 131 -4.67 7.77 4.85
C LEU A 131 -6.04 7.27 4.36
N ASP A 132 -6.10 6.04 3.84
CA ASP A 132 -7.35 5.42 3.39
C ASP A 132 -8.37 5.28 4.54
N ASP A 133 -7.90 4.93 5.75
CA ASP A 133 -8.73 4.79 6.94
C ASP A 133 -9.24 6.15 7.43
N LYS A 134 -8.42 7.22 7.39
CA LYS A 134 -8.85 8.60 7.67
C LYS A 134 -9.94 9.07 6.69
N GLU A 135 -9.74 8.84 5.39
CA GLU A 135 -10.74 9.20 4.37
C GLU A 135 -12.05 8.44 4.57
N ARG A 136 -11.98 7.15 4.92
CA ARG A 136 -13.15 6.33 5.20
C ARG A 136 -13.90 6.83 6.44
N ALA A 137 -13.19 7.18 7.51
CA ALA A 137 -13.79 7.73 8.72
C ALA A 137 -14.52 9.05 8.43
N ALA A 138 -13.91 9.95 7.65
CA ALA A 138 -14.54 11.20 7.23
C ALA A 138 -15.81 10.95 6.39
N LYS A 139 -15.76 10.05 5.42
CA LYS A 139 -16.93 9.66 4.60
C LYS A 139 -18.06 9.05 5.43
N ASN A 140 -17.73 8.25 6.44
CA ASN A 140 -18.71 7.65 7.34
C ASN A 140 -19.36 8.70 8.24
N ALA A 141 -18.59 9.65 8.77
CA ALA A 141 -19.12 10.76 9.57
C ALA A 141 -20.10 11.61 8.75
N VAL A 142 -19.71 12.01 7.53
CA VAL A 142 -20.61 12.70 6.59
C VAL A 142 -21.88 11.88 6.34
N SER A 143 -21.75 10.57 6.13
CA SER A 143 -22.90 9.71 5.90
C SER A 143 -23.87 9.68 7.09
N GLN A 144 -23.37 9.70 8.33
CA GLN A 144 -24.21 9.74 9.53
C GLN A 144 -24.97 11.06 9.62
N THR A 145 -24.28 12.19 9.45
CA THR A 145 -24.90 13.53 9.45
C THR A 145 -26.00 13.66 8.40
N VAL A 146 -25.75 13.17 7.18
CA VAL A 146 -26.71 13.21 6.07
C VAL A 146 -27.96 12.36 6.37
N ILE A 147 -27.78 11.19 6.98
CA ILE A 147 -28.89 10.32 7.39
C ILE A 147 -29.72 10.96 8.51
N GLU A 148 -29.06 11.55 9.51
CA GLU A 148 -29.75 12.24 10.62
C GLU A 148 -30.55 13.44 10.11
N LYS A 149 -29.96 14.25 9.23
CA LYS A 149 -30.67 15.38 8.61
C LYS A 149 -31.90 14.93 7.82
N ALA A 150 -31.81 13.83 7.08
CA ALA A 150 -32.96 13.27 6.36
C ALA A 150 -34.09 12.85 7.32
N LYS A 151 -33.76 12.24 8.47
CA LYS A 151 -34.75 11.89 9.50
C LYS A 151 -35.41 13.13 10.10
N GLU A 152 -34.64 14.17 10.40
CA GLU A 152 -35.17 15.45 10.89
C GLU A 152 -36.18 16.06 9.90
N ILE A 153 -35.84 16.06 8.60
CA ILE A 153 -36.71 16.57 7.54
C ILE A 153 -38.02 15.78 7.48
N CYS A 154 -37.95 14.44 7.56
CA CYS A 154 -39.14 13.57 7.54
C CYS A 154 -40.04 13.85 8.76
N ASN A 155 -39.45 13.90 9.96
CA ASN A 155 -40.17 14.12 11.21
C ASN A 155 -40.80 15.52 11.31
N ALA A 156 -40.15 16.54 10.75
CA ALA A 156 -40.69 17.89 10.70
C ALA A 156 -41.88 18.03 9.73
N HIS A 157 -41.99 17.12 8.75
CA HIS A 157 -43.00 17.20 7.68
C HIS A 157 -43.62 15.82 7.35
N PRO A 158 -44.40 15.21 8.26
CA PRO A 158 -44.87 13.82 8.12
C PRO A 158 -45.79 13.57 6.91
N ASN A 159 -46.49 14.58 6.39
CA ASN A 159 -47.47 14.43 5.30
C ASN A 159 -47.09 15.18 4.02
N LYS A 160 -45.82 15.55 3.84
CA LYS A 160 -45.39 16.33 2.68
C LYS A 160 -45.22 15.44 1.44
N LEU A 161 -46.03 15.64 0.41
CA LEU A 161 -46.00 14.81 -0.82
C LEU A 161 -44.68 14.92 -1.59
N ILE A 162 -44.00 16.07 -1.51
CA ILE A 162 -42.76 16.34 -2.24
C ILE A 162 -41.71 16.93 -1.29
N ILE A 163 -40.57 16.28 -1.19
CA ILE A 163 -39.41 16.73 -0.41
C ILE A 163 -38.26 17.03 -1.38
N VAL A 164 -37.79 18.28 -1.40
CA VAL A 164 -36.62 18.68 -2.19
C VAL A 164 -35.68 19.44 -1.28
N GLU A 165 -34.49 18.89 -1.04
CA GLU A 165 -33.54 19.48 -0.10
C GLU A 165 -32.10 19.31 -0.58
N GLN A 166 -31.24 20.26 -0.21
CA GLN A 166 -29.80 20.13 -0.39
C GLN A 166 -29.19 19.51 0.87
N LEU A 167 -28.44 18.42 0.71
CA LEU A 167 -27.71 17.74 1.79
C LEU A 167 -26.20 17.82 1.55
N GLU A 168 -25.43 17.89 2.63
CA GLU A 168 -23.95 17.97 2.60
C GLU A 168 -23.30 16.58 2.45
N ALA A 169 -23.72 15.80 1.46
CA ALA A 169 -23.14 14.49 1.13
C ALA A 169 -21.89 14.57 0.23
N TYR A 170 -21.60 15.74 -0.36
CA TYR A 170 -20.54 15.97 -1.34
C TYR A 170 -20.59 14.92 -2.46
N ASN A 171 -19.50 14.19 -2.70
CA ASN A 171 -19.45 13.08 -3.66
C ASN A 171 -19.91 11.71 -3.11
N ASN A 172 -20.37 11.64 -1.86
CA ASN A 172 -20.82 10.39 -1.26
C ASN A 172 -22.26 10.06 -1.66
N THR A 173 -22.45 9.57 -2.88
CA THR A 173 -23.76 9.17 -3.41
C THR A 173 -24.43 8.06 -2.58
N LYS A 174 -23.65 7.22 -1.88
CA LYS A 174 -24.18 6.21 -0.96
C LYS A 174 -24.86 6.83 0.27
N ALA A 175 -24.36 7.97 0.76
CA ALA A 175 -25.00 8.70 1.84
C ALA A 175 -26.35 9.28 1.38
N LEU A 176 -26.43 9.81 0.15
CA LEU A 176 -27.70 10.27 -0.44
C LEU A 176 -28.72 9.14 -0.60
N ASP A 177 -28.30 7.97 -1.10
CA ASP A 177 -29.19 6.80 -1.17
C ASP A 177 -29.66 6.35 0.23
N ALA A 178 -28.77 6.36 1.22
CA ALA A 178 -29.11 6.03 2.60
C ALA A 178 -30.11 7.05 3.22
N ALA A 179 -29.99 8.33 2.88
CA ALA A 179 -30.97 9.35 3.25
C ALA A 179 -32.33 9.11 2.59
N LEU A 180 -32.37 8.81 1.28
CA LEU A 180 -33.62 8.47 0.58
C LEU A 180 -34.29 7.22 1.15
N LYS A 181 -33.51 6.24 1.66
CA LYS A 181 -34.06 5.10 2.41
C LYS A 181 -34.80 5.53 3.67
N GLN A 182 -34.37 6.61 4.34
CA GLN A 182 -35.11 7.13 5.50
C GLN A 182 -36.45 7.74 5.08
N VAL A 183 -36.51 8.45 3.94
CA VAL A 183 -37.78 8.96 3.40
C VAL A 183 -38.73 7.80 3.11
N ARG A 184 -38.27 6.76 2.40
CA ARG A 184 -39.10 5.58 2.12
C ARG A 184 -39.62 4.87 3.37
N LEU A 185 -38.89 4.96 4.48
CA LEU A 185 -39.24 4.32 5.75
C LEU A 185 -40.21 5.17 6.58
N LEU A 186 -39.97 6.49 6.67
CA LEU A 186 -40.71 7.39 7.55
C LEU A 186 -41.91 8.03 6.85
N ASN A 187 -41.77 8.36 5.56
CA ASN A 187 -42.79 9.03 4.74
C ASN A 187 -42.98 8.24 3.41
N PRO A 188 -43.63 7.06 3.44
CA PRO A 188 -43.66 6.13 2.31
C PRO A 188 -44.41 6.64 1.07
N ASP A 189 -45.30 7.62 1.22
CA ASP A 189 -46.06 8.25 0.12
C ASP A 189 -45.40 9.53 -0.41
N SER A 190 -44.24 9.92 0.12
CA SER A 190 -43.51 11.11 -0.32
C SER A 190 -42.58 10.80 -1.49
N SER A 191 -42.62 11.66 -2.51
CA SER A 191 -41.54 11.77 -3.49
C SER A 191 -40.42 12.64 -2.92
N ALA A 192 -39.16 12.21 -3.05
CA ALA A 192 -38.02 12.95 -2.57
C ALA A 192 -36.94 13.14 -3.63
N MET A 193 -36.31 14.31 -3.60
CA MET A 193 -35.12 14.68 -4.37
C MET A 193 -34.10 15.28 -3.41
N PHE A 194 -32.93 14.66 -3.32
CA PHE A 194 -31.80 15.21 -2.57
C PHE A 194 -30.66 15.59 -3.49
N VAL A 195 -30.18 16.81 -3.32
CA VAL A 195 -29.08 17.39 -4.10
C VAL A 195 -27.87 17.58 -3.19
N SER A 196 -26.67 17.32 -3.71
CA SER A 196 -25.43 17.64 -3.01
C SER A 196 -24.40 18.23 -3.97
N VAL A 197 -23.61 19.17 -3.46
CA VAL A 197 -22.58 19.88 -4.23
C VAL A 197 -21.22 19.49 -3.67
N ASP A 198 -20.33 19.01 -4.56
CA ASP A 198 -18.93 18.76 -4.24
C ASP A 198 -18.06 19.82 -4.92
N ALA A 199 -17.63 20.82 -4.15
CA ALA A 199 -16.81 21.92 -4.65
C ALA A 199 -15.45 21.44 -5.16
N ASP A 200 -14.88 20.40 -4.55
CA ASP A 200 -13.56 19.86 -4.91
C ASP A 200 -13.58 19.22 -6.30
N SER A 201 -14.65 18.48 -6.61
CA SER A 201 -14.81 17.86 -7.93
C SER A 201 -15.57 18.73 -8.93
N LYS A 202 -16.08 19.89 -8.50
CA LYS A 202 -16.95 20.78 -9.29
C LYS A 202 -18.15 20.04 -9.89
N LYS A 203 -18.75 19.15 -9.09
CA LYS A 203 -19.88 18.31 -9.52
C LYS A 203 -21.07 18.47 -8.58
N ILE A 204 -22.25 18.24 -9.13
CA ILE A 204 -23.51 18.15 -8.41
C ILE A 204 -24.01 16.72 -8.51
N PHE A 205 -24.43 16.16 -7.39
CA PHE A 205 -25.03 14.83 -7.29
C PHE A 205 -26.49 14.98 -6.90
N CYS A 206 -27.39 14.39 -7.68
CA CYS A 206 -28.82 14.41 -7.41
C CYS A 206 -29.34 12.98 -7.44
N LEU A 207 -30.01 12.57 -6.36
CA LEU A 207 -30.72 11.30 -6.30
C LEU A 207 -32.18 11.56 -5.95
N THR A 208 -33.06 10.78 -6.57
CA THR A 208 -34.51 10.87 -6.38
C THR A 208 -35.10 9.53 -5.97
N SER A 209 -36.18 9.56 -5.21
CA SER A 209 -37.00 8.40 -4.87
C SER A 209 -38.47 8.78 -5.02
N VAL A 210 -39.23 7.97 -5.75
CA VAL A 210 -40.67 8.17 -5.97
C VAL A 210 -41.40 6.93 -5.45
N PRO A 211 -42.51 7.08 -4.72
CA PRO A 211 -43.28 5.94 -4.22
C PRO A 211 -44.01 5.25 -5.38
N LYS A 212 -44.37 3.98 -5.20
CA LYS A 212 -45.09 3.20 -6.23
C LYS A 212 -46.53 3.67 -6.45
N THR A 213 -47.06 4.44 -5.50
CA THR A 213 -48.42 4.99 -5.48
C THR A 213 -48.55 6.31 -6.23
N ALA A 214 -47.44 6.90 -6.69
CA ALA A 214 -47.39 8.16 -7.44
C ALA A 214 -47.84 8.02 -8.90
#